data_AF-A0A925BMW9-F1
#
_entry.id   AF-A0A925BMW9-F1
#
_cell.length_a   1.000
_cell.length_b   1.000
_cell.length_c   1.000
_cell.angle_alpha   90.00
_cell.angle_beta   90.00
_cell.angle_gamma   90.00
#
_symmetry.space_group_name_H-M   'P 1'
#
loop_
_entity.id
_entity.type
_entity.pdbx_description
1 polymer ?
#
loop_
_entity_poly.entity_id
_entity_poly.type
_entity_poly.pdbx_seq_one_letter_code
_entity_poly.pdbx_strand_id
1 'polypeptide(L)'
;MVVLLTFIGADTLSLRAIHAPQPAPLFVAGTLLAITAARRKSSAGCFGASALLIYSAWLLLPQTPLAEFRMTTCYHLLLASSVACGLIFRDKFSTLLRFIGAAWLPLTSLGMMTGYLAGAVPIAWKLLYVAGVASVCFTCAMLCRSKWYLYASTGTTAVLGYGLMMLGFRGAASLIGREAMTALSWSVATLLIGFLISAHKAHWLPHRLFPNWSNGHGQKLVAAGDSLDGAASLPTLSLSEAEDAE
;
A
#
# COMPACT_ATOMS: atom_id res chain seq x y z
N MET A 1 -24.23 26.24 -8.56
CA MET A 1 -23.93 27.64 -8.92
C MET A 1 -22.44 27.97 -8.89
N VAL A 2 -21.69 27.73 -7.81
CA VAL A 2 -20.26 28.13 -7.74
C VAL A 2 -19.36 27.45 -8.80
N VAL A 3 -19.61 26.18 -9.13
CA VAL A 3 -18.86 25.44 -10.18
C VAL A 3 -19.16 25.96 -11.61
N LEU A 4 -20.25 26.68 -11.82
CA LEU A 4 -20.49 27.35 -13.10
C LEU A 4 -19.64 28.61 -13.24
N LEU A 5 -19.36 29.31 -12.13
CA LEU A 5 -18.52 30.51 -12.10
C LEU A 5 -17.03 30.22 -12.33
N THR A 6 -16.58 28.97 -12.23
CA THR A 6 -15.18 28.59 -12.55
C THR A 6 -14.89 28.58 -14.06
N PHE A 7 -15.92 28.51 -14.90
CA PHE A 7 -15.80 28.50 -16.36
C PHE A 7 -16.32 29.78 -17.03
N ILE A 8 -17.02 30.62 -16.28
CA ILE A 8 -17.62 31.87 -16.75
C ILE A 8 -16.75 33.02 -16.22
N GLY A 9 -15.84 33.52 -17.05
CA GLY A 9 -15.08 34.75 -16.77
C GLY A 9 -15.93 36.00 -17.02
N ALA A 10 -15.44 37.18 -16.64
CA ALA A 10 -16.13 38.45 -16.86
C ALA A 10 -16.46 38.73 -18.35
N ASP A 11 -15.76 38.06 -19.28
CA ASP A 11 -15.87 38.26 -20.73
C ASP A 11 -16.47 37.07 -21.52
N THR A 12 -17.06 36.07 -20.85
CA THR A 12 -17.64 34.89 -21.55
C THR A 12 -19.03 35.17 -22.13
N LEU A 13 -19.10 35.91 -23.23
CA LEU A 13 -20.32 36.09 -24.04
C LEU A 13 -20.47 35.02 -25.15
N SER A 14 -19.54 34.07 -25.28
CA SER A 14 -19.57 33.03 -26.32
C SER A 14 -19.16 31.66 -25.80
N LEU A 15 -20.00 30.64 -26.05
CA LEU A 15 -19.73 29.22 -25.78
C LEU A 15 -18.50 28.68 -26.56
N ARG A 16 -17.96 29.46 -27.50
CA ARG A 16 -16.77 29.11 -28.30
C ARG A 16 -15.45 29.44 -27.60
N ALA A 17 -15.47 30.20 -26.50
CA ALA A 17 -14.30 30.58 -25.72
C ALA A 17 -14.35 29.95 -24.32
N ILE A 18 -14.14 28.63 -24.23
CA ILE A 18 -13.90 27.98 -22.95
C ILE A 18 -12.51 28.41 -22.49
N HIS A 19 -12.45 29.42 -21.62
CA HIS A 19 -11.21 29.86 -21.00
C HIS A 19 -10.66 28.80 -20.04
N ALA A 20 -9.34 28.81 -19.85
CA ALA A 20 -8.70 28.00 -18.83
C ALA A 20 -9.32 28.29 -17.44
N PRO A 21 -9.53 27.27 -16.59
CA PRO A 21 -10.18 27.44 -15.32
C PRO A 21 -9.42 28.41 -14.42
N GLN A 22 -10.12 29.40 -13.85
CA GLN A 22 -9.49 30.35 -12.94
C GLN A 22 -9.26 29.71 -11.55
N PRO A 23 -8.07 29.88 -10.93
CA PRO A 23 -7.73 29.22 -9.68
C PRO A 23 -8.51 29.76 -8.48
N ALA A 24 -8.82 31.06 -8.43
CA ALA A 24 -9.47 31.67 -7.29
C ALA A 24 -10.92 31.16 -7.07
N PRO A 25 -11.80 31.11 -8.10
CA PRO A 25 -13.12 30.52 -7.94
C PRO A 25 -13.08 29.02 -7.56
N LEU A 26 -12.11 28.26 -8.09
CA LEU A 26 -11.92 26.84 -7.73
C LEU A 26 -11.53 26.69 -6.26
N PHE A 27 -10.65 27.56 -5.75
CA PHE A 27 -10.23 27.55 -4.36
C PHE A 27 -11.39 27.85 -3.40
N VAL A 28 -12.22 28.86 -3.73
CA VAL A 28 -13.43 29.18 -2.96
C VAL A 28 -14.42 28.02 -2.99
N ALA A 29 -14.67 27.43 -4.16
CA ALA A 29 -15.54 26.27 -4.31
C ALA A 29 -15.05 25.07 -3.48
N GLY A 30 -13.76 24.76 -3.57
CA GLY A 30 -13.12 23.69 -2.80
C GLY A 30 -13.23 23.92 -1.29
N THR A 31 -13.03 25.15 -0.82
CA THR A 31 -13.13 25.51 0.60
C THR A 31 -14.56 25.36 1.12
N LEU A 32 -15.55 25.88 0.39
CA LEU A 32 -16.97 25.71 0.74
C LEU A 32 -17.38 24.24 0.72
N LEU A 33 -16.91 23.47 -0.26
CA LEU A 33 -17.15 22.03 -0.33
C LEU A 33 -16.50 21.30 0.86
N ALA A 34 -15.29 21.68 1.27
CA ALA A 34 -14.62 21.10 2.44
C ALA A 34 -15.42 21.35 3.73
N ILE A 35 -15.88 22.59 3.95
CA ILE A 35 -16.69 22.96 5.13
C ILE A 35 -18.00 22.17 5.14
N THR A 36 -18.71 22.12 4.02
CA THR A 36 -20.00 21.42 3.93
C THR A 36 -19.84 19.91 4.05
N ALA A 37 -18.82 19.32 3.43
CA ALA A 37 -18.52 17.90 3.53
C ALA A 37 -18.08 17.49 4.95
N ALA A 38 -17.28 18.32 5.62
CA ALA A 38 -16.89 18.11 7.02
C ALA A 38 -18.11 18.13 7.94
N ARG A 39 -19.03 19.09 7.76
CA ARG A 39 -20.30 19.14 8.50
C ARG A 39 -21.17 17.91 8.26
N ARG A 40 -21.21 17.40 7.02
CA ARG A 40 -21.94 16.18 6.65
C ARG A 40 -21.21 14.88 6.99
N LYS A 41 -19.98 14.97 7.53
CA LYS A 41 -19.10 13.84 7.82
C LYS A 41 -18.91 12.87 6.63
N SER A 42 -18.86 13.41 5.41
CA SER A 42 -18.70 12.63 4.18
C SER A 42 -17.23 12.61 3.75
N SER A 43 -16.62 11.41 3.68
CA SER A 43 -15.23 11.30 3.25
C SER A 43 -15.06 11.59 1.76
N ALA A 44 -16.04 11.17 0.93
CA ALA A 44 -16.05 11.47 -0.50
C ALA A 44 -16.10 12.97 -0.77
N GLY A 45 -16.94 13.71 -0.03
CA GLY A 45 -17.01 15.16 -0.12
C GLY A 45 -15.70 15.84 0.31
N CYS A 46 -15.09 15.39 1.42
CA CYS A 46 -13.83 15.97 1.92
C CYS A 46 -12.66 15.68 0.98
N PHE A 47 -12.58 14.46 0.44
CA PHE A 47 -11.55 14.09 -0.53
C PHE A 47 -11.73 14.85 -1.85
N GLY A 48 -12.96 14.95 -2.37
CA GLY A 48 -13.26 15.75 -3.57
C GLY A 48 -12.93 17.24 -3.38
N ALA A 49 -13.25 17.80 -2.21
CA ALA A 49 -12.86 19.17 -1.84
C ALA A 49 -11.34 19.34 -1.80
N SER A 50 -10.62 18.39 -1.19
CA SER A 50 -9.16 18.38 -1.16
C SER A 50 -8.56 18.32 -2.56
N ALA A 51 -9.11 17.47 -3.45
CA ALA A 51 -8.67 17.37 -4.84
C ALA A 51 -8.87 18.70 -5.60
N LEU A 52 -10.00 19.39 -5.41
CA LEU A 52 -10.25 20.71 -6.00
C LEU A 52 -9.26 21.76 -5.47
N LEU A 53 -8.98 21.76 -4.16
CA LEU A 53 -8.00 22.68 -3.57
C LEU A 53 -6.58 22.41 -4.09
N ILE A 54 -6.19 21.14 -4.19
CA ILE A 54 -4.90 20.73 -4.76
C ILE A 54 -4.80 21.11 -6.24
N TYR A 55 -5.87 20.96 -7.01
CA TYR A 55 -5.92 21.40 -8.40
C TYR A 55 -5.87 22.92 -8.53
N SER A 56 -6.50 23.66 -7.61
CA SER A 56 -6.38 25.12 -7.56
C SER A 56 -4.94 25.55 -7.27
N ALA A 57 -4.28 24.88 -6.32
CA ALA A 57 -2.88 25.09 -6.03
C ALA A 57 -1.99 24.74 -7.24
N TRP A 58 -2.27 23.63 -7.93
CA TRP A 58 -1.58 23.22 -9.15
C TRP A 58 -1.55 24.32 -10.22
N LEU A 59 -2.64 25.07 -10.38
CA LEU A 59 -2.72 26.18 -11.33
C LEU A 59 -1.90 27.40 -10.89
N LEU A 60 -1.71 27.60 -9.58
CA LEU A 60 -0.94 28.73 -9.01
C LEU A 60 0.56 28.43 -8.89
N LEU A 61 0.95 27.18 -8.67
CA LEU A 61 2.34 26.77 -8.45
C LEU A 61 3.35 27.22 -9.53
N PRO A 62 3.01 27.27 -10.84
CA PRO A 62 3.93 27.78 -11.87
C PRO A 62 4.39 29.22 -11.65
N GLN A 63 3.66 30.01 -10.87
CA GLN A 63 3.99 31.41 -10.55
C GLN A 63 4.88 31.52 -9.30
N THR A 64 5.28 30.39 -8.71
CA THR A 64 6.06 30.32 -7.46
C THR A 64 7.42 29.68 -7.72
N PRO A 65 8.41 29.85 -6.83
CA PRO A 65 9.68 29.13 -6.93
C PRO A 65 9.52 27.59 -6.82
N LEU A 66 8.35 27.09 -6.44
CA LEU A 66 8.04 25.66 -6.34
C LEU A 66 7.56 25.04 -7.67
N ALA A 67 7.62 25.80 -8.78
CA ALA A 67 7.13 25.35 -10.08
C ALA A 67 7.73 24.01 -10.54
N GLU A 68 9.03 23.79 -10.29
CA GLU A 68 9.73 22.55 -10.64
C GLU A 68 9.21 21.33 -9.86
N PHE A 69 8.76 21.55 -8.63
CA PHE A 69 8.24 20.50 -7.74
C PHE A 69 6.73 20.36 -7.80
N ARG A 70 6.07 20.94 -8.81
CA ARG A 70 4.60 20.98 -8.90
C ARG A 70 3.96 19.59 -8.89
N MET A 71 4.43 18.67 -9.73
CA MET A 71 4.00 17.25 -9.76
C MET A 71 4.16 16.60 -8.39
N THR A 72 5.36 16.67 -7.84
CA THR A 72 5.71 16.04 -6.58
C THR A 72 4.85 16.60 -5.43
N THR A 73 4.72 17.92 -5.31
CA THR A 73 3.98 18.57 -4.22
C THR A 73 2.50 18.19 -4.26
N CYS A 74 1.84 18.36 -5.41
CA CYS A 74 0.41 18.05 -5.53
C CYS A 74 0.13 16.55 -5.35
N TYR A 75 1.03 15.69 -5.82
CA TYR A 75 0.93 14.25 -5.59
C TYR A 75 1.01 13.89 -4.10
N HIS A 76 1.95 14.46 -3.34
CA HIS A 76 2.07 14.20 -1.90
C HIS A 76 0.90 14.79 -1.11
N LEU A 77 0.38 15.95 -1.50
CA LEU A 77 -0.82 16.53 -0.91
C LEU A 77 -2.05 15.64 -1.16
N LEU A 78 -2.17 15.06 -2.36
CA LEU A 78 -3.26 14.15 -2.70
C LEU A 78 -3.14 12.85 -1.90
N LEU A 79 -1.94 12.31 -1.77
CA LEU A 79 -1.67 11.15 -0.94
C LEU A 79 -2.00 11.43 0.54
N ALA A 80 -1.52 12.55 1.08
CA ALA A 80 -1.78 12.96 2.46
C ALA A 80 -3.28 13.16 2.72
N SER A 81 -4.00 13.80 1.80
CA SER A 81 -5.46 13.97 1.92
C SER A 81 -6.22 12.65 1.83
N SER A 82 -5.80 11.72 0.97
CA SER A 82 -6.38 10.36 0.92
C SER A 82 -6.19 9.60 2.22
N VAL A 83 -4.99 9.65 2.81
CA VAL A 83 -4.67 9.01 4.10
C VAL A 83 -5.48 9.66 5.21
N ALA A 84 -5.48 11.00 5.31
CA ALA A 84 -6.22 11.73 6.33
C ALA A 84 -7.74 11.44 6.25
N CYS A 85 -8.35 11.51 5.06
CA CYS A 85 -9.77 11.18 4.88
C CYS A 85 -10.05 9.71 5.19
N GLY A 86 -9.15 8.81 4.81
CA GLY A 86 -9.21 7.40 5.18
C GLY A 86 -9.26 7.22 6.69
N LEU A 87 -8.34 7.85 7.43
CA LEU A 87 -8.22 7.68 8.88
C LEU A 87 -9.35 8.35 9.69
N ILE A 88 -9.78 9.54 9.27
CA ILE A 88 -10.77 10.35 10.03
C ILE A 88 -12.18 9.77 9.90
N PHE A 89 -12.58 9.34 8.70
CA PHE A 89 -13.94 8.87 8.43
C PHE A 89 -14.06 7.35 8.55
N ARG A 90 -15.30 6.85 8.67
CA ARG A 90 -15.61 5.41 8.83
C ARG A 90 -16.58 4.86 7.78
N ASP A 91 -16.84 5.61 6.71
CA ASP A 91 -17.73 5.20 5.62
C ASP A 91 -17.04 4.25 4.62
N LYS A 92 -17.81 3.61 3.74
CA LYS A 92 -17.29 2.63 2.75
C LYS A 92 -16.19 3.25 1.87
N PHE A 93 -16.34 4.53 1.51
CA PHE A 93 -15.35 5.24 0.71
C PHE A 93 -14.03 5.45 1.47
N SER A 94 -14.06 5.76 2.76
CA SER A 94 -12.84 5.85 3.58
C SER A 94 -12.07 4.53 3.63
N THR A 95 -12.77 3.38 3.65
CA THR A 95 -12.10 2.06 3.58
C THR A 95 -11.33 1.87 2.29
N LEU A 96 -11.90 2.29 1.16
CA LEU A 96 -11.20 2.29 -0.13
C LEU A 96 -10.00 3.23 -0.11
N LEU A 97 -10.15 4.45 0.42
CA LEU A 97 -9.04 5.41 0.56
C LEU A 97 -7.92 4.88 1.45
N ARG A 98 -8.23 4.19 2.55
CA ARG A 98 -7.22 3.54 3.41
C ARG A 98 -6.44 2.48 2.63
N PHE A 99 -7.13 1.65 1.86
CA PHE A 99 -6.49 0.62 1.05
C PHE A 99 -5.58 1.24 -0.02
N ILE A 100 -6.09 2.20 -0.79
CA ILE A 100 -5.33 2.90 -1.83
C ILE A 100 -4.15 3.63 -1.19
N GLY A 101 -4.36 4.43 -0.15
CA GLY A 101 -3.30 5.18 0.53
C GLY A 101 -2.23 4.26 1.12
N ALA A 102 -2.62 3.15 1.76
CA ALA A 102 -1.69 2.16 2.28
C ALA A 102 -0.87 1.48 1.17
N ALA A 103 -1.48 1.14 0.03
CA ALA A 103 -0.77 0.55 -1.11
C ALA A 103 0.17 1.55 -1.80
N TRP A 104 -0.19 2.84 -1.79
CA TRP A 104 0.57 3.88 -2.49
C TRP A 104 1.86 4.29 -1.77
N LEU A 105 1.92 4.17 -0.43
CA LEU A 105 3.11 4.50 0.38
C LEU A 105 4.35 3.62 0.09
N PRO A 106 4.25 2.28 -0.03
CA PRO A 106 5.38 1.47 -0.48
C PRO A 106 5.74 1.71 -1.95
N LEU A 107 4.75 1.94 -2.82
CA LEU A 107 5.00 2.25 -4.23
C LEU A 107 5.76 3.56 -4.42
N THR A 108 5.39 4.61 -3.67
CA THR A 108 6.13 5.88 -3.66
C THR A 108 7.53 5.73 -3.15
N SER A 109 7.72 4.98 -2.08
CA SER A 109 9.03 4.68 -1.52
C SER A 109 9.91 3.94 -2.53
N LEU A 110 9.34 2.94 -3.22
CA LEU A 110 10.02 2.22 -4.28
C LEU A 110 10.38 3.14 -5.44
N GLY A 111 9.44 3.95 -5.92
CA GLY A 111 9.68 4.93 -6.99
C GLY A 111 10.73 5.97 -6.62
N MET A 112 10.81 6.41 -5.36
CA MET A 112 11.88 7.31 -4.89
C MET A 112 13.25 6.63 -4.91
N MET A 113 13.30 5.33 -4.62
CA MET A 113 14.55 4.56 -4.65
C MET A 113 15.02 4.23 -6.08
N THR A 114 14.09 3.93 -6.99
CA THR A 114 14.39 3.39 -8.33
C THR A 114 14.23 4.38 -9.48
N GLY A 115 13.50 5.48 -9.27
CA GLY A 115 13.10 6.39 -10.34
C GLY A 115 14.26 7.14 -11.00
N TYR A 116 14.11 7.46 -12.30
CA TYR A 116 15.09 8.21 -13.09
C TYR A 116 15.40 9.60 -12.51
N LEU A 117 14.37 10.31 -12.03
CA LEU A 117 14.51 11.60 -11.34
C LEU A 117 15.27 11.50 -10.01
N ALA A 118 15.42 10.29 -9.46
CA ALA A 118 16.17 10.07 -8.24
C ALA A 118 17.69 10.17 -8.46
N GLY A 119 18.19 10.12 -9.70
CA GLY A 119 19.64 10.19 -9.97
C GLY A 119 20.32 11.43 -9.40
N ALA A 120 19.62 12.57 -9.38
CA ALA A 120 20.14 13.85 -8.89
C ALA A 120 20.04 14.02 -7.36
N VAL A 121 19.20 13.22 -6.69
CA VAL A 121 18.94 13.36 -5.25
C VAL A 121 19.98 12.55 -4.46
N PRO A 122 20.69 13.16 -3.48
CA PRO A 122 21.65 12.41 -2.67
C PRO A 122 20.98 11.24 -1.94
N ILE A 123 21.67 10.11 -1.87
CA ILE A 123 21.12 8.87 -1.34
C ILE A 123 20.62 8.99 0.12
N ALA A 124 21.31 9.80 0.93
CA ALA A 124 20.92 10.07 2.31
C ALA A 124 19.50 10.65 2.40
N TRP A 125 19.14 11.57 1.49
CA TRP A 125 17.79 12.15 1.44
C TRP A 125 16.74 11.13 1.01
N LYS A 126 17.07 10.20 0.10
CA LYS A 126 16.16 9.12 -0.28
C LYS A 126 15.89 8.17 0.89
N LEU A 127 16.95 7.77 1.59
CA LEU A 127 16.84 6.91 2.78
C LEU A 127 16.02 7.61 3.87
N LEU A 128 16.29 8.88 4.13
CA LEU A 128 15.55 9.67 5.11
C LEU A 128 14.07 9.80 4.73
N TYR A 129 13.78 10.04 3.45
CA TYR A 129 12.40 10.10 2.94
C TYR A 129 11.68 8.75 3.16
N VAL A 130 12.27 7.64 2.73
CA VAL A 130 11.64 6.32 2.87
C VAL A 130 11.50 5.92 4.34
N ALA A 131 12.48 6.23 5.19
CA ALA A 131 12.39 6.04 6.63
C ALA A 131 11.24 6.87 7.23
N GLY A 132 11.10 8.13 6.84
CA GLY A 132 9.98 8.99 7.26
C GLY A 132 8.62 8.42 6.85
N VAL A 133 8.49 7.95 5.60
CA VAL A 133 7.27 7.29 5.12
C VAL A 133 6.97 6.02 5.92
N ALA A 134 7.98 5.20 6.21
CA ALA A 134 7.82 4.00 7.03
C ALA A 134 7.37 4.35 8.46
N SER A 135 7.95 5.38 9.09
CA SER A 135 7.54 5.87 10.41
C SER A 135 6.11 6.40 10.43
N VAL A 136 5.68 7.12 9.38
CA VAL A 136 4.30 7.57 9.24
C VAL A 136 3.35 6.39 9.09
N CYS A 137 3.68 5.40 8.25
CA CYS A 137 2.88 4.18 8.11
C CYS A 137 2.73 3.45 9.45
N PHE A 138 3.83 3.28 10.17
CA PHE A 138 3.86 2.61 11.47
C PHE A 138 3.01 3.36 12.51
N THR A 139 3.15 4.69 12.57
CA THR A 139 2.36 5.53 13.47
C THR A 139 0.87 5.44 13.16
N CYS A 140 0.49 5.50 11.89
CA CYS A 140 -0.89 5.30 11.44
C CYS A 140 -1.40 3.89 11.78
N ALA A 141 -0.57 2.86 11.63
CA ALA A 141 -0.91 1.49 12.00
C ALA A 141 -1.19 1.36 13.51
N MET A 142 -0.37 2.00 14.35
CA MET A 142 -0.52 2.00 15.81
C MET A 142 -1.75 2.78 16.27
N LEU A 143 -1.92 4.01 15.78
CA LEU A 143 -3.04 4.88 16.18
C LEU A 143 -4.39 4.33 15.73
N CYS A 144 -4.46 3.77 14.52
CA CYS A 144 -5.72 3.34 13.94
C CYS A 144 -5.96 1.82 14.03
N ARG A 145 -5.00 1.07 14.60
CA ARG A 145 -5.00 -0.41 14.67
C ARG A 145 -5.36 -1.08 13.34
N SER A 146 -4.91 -0.47 12.24
CA SER A 146 -5.28 -0.89 10.89
C SER A 146 -4.21 -1.81 10.30
N LYS A 147 -4.62 -3.05 9.97
CA LYS A 147 -3.73 -4.06 9.36
C LYS A 147 -3.14 -3.59 8.02
N TRP A 148 -3.88 -2.78 7.26
CA TRP A 148 -3.41 -2.27 5.97
C TRP A 148 -2.19 -1.36 6.10
N TYR A 149 -2.18 -0.47 7.08
CA TYR A 149 -1.01 0.40 7.34
C TYR A 149 0.15 -0.37 7.96
N LEU A 150 -0.12 -1.46 8.69
CA LEU A 150 0.93 -2.36 9.15
C LEU A 150 1.61 -3.05 7.97
N TYR A 151 0.86 -3.58 7.00
CA TYR A 151 1.42 -4.16 5.78
C TYR A 151 2.18 -3.12 4.94
N ALA A 152 1.67 -1.89 4.84
CA ALA A 152 2.36 -0.78 4.19
C ALA A 152 3.67 -0.43 4.91
N SER A 153 3.68 -0.40 6.24
CA SER A 153 4.88 -0.20 7.05
C SER A 153 5.90 -1.30 6.83
N THR A 154 5.50 -2.57 6.84
CA THR A 154 6.41 -3.68 6.56
C THR A 154 6.98 -3.60 5.14
N GLY A 155 6.14 -3.29 4.15
CA GLY A 155 6.57 -3.12 2.75
C GLY A 155 7.55 -1.95 2.57
N THR A 156 7.28 -0.80 3.18
CA THR A 156 8.18 0.38 3.13
C THR A 156 9.50 0.12 3.85
N THR A 157 9.48 -0.55 5.01
CA THR A 157 10.70 -0.98 5.71
C THR A 157 11.51 -1.98 4.88
N ALA A 158 10.85 -2.90 4.16
CA ALA A 158 11.55 -3.81 3.25
C ALA A 158 12.23 -3.06 2.09
N VAL A 159 11.58 -2.04 1.53
CA VAL A 159 12.19 -1.16 0.51
C VAL A 159 13.40 -0.40 1.08
N LEU A 160 13.30 0.10 2.33
CA LEU A 160 14.41 0.76 3.02
C LEU A 160 15.59 -0.20 3.21
N GLY A 161 15.32 -1.41 3.72
CA GLY A 161 16.32 -2.44 3.92
C GLY A 161 17.01 -2.85 2.62
N TYR A 162 16.23 -3.00 1.54
CA TYR A 162 16.78 -3.24 0.21
C TYR A 162 17.71 -2.12 -0.26
N GLY A 163 17.32 -0.85 -0.07
CA GLY A 163 18.15 0.31 -0.40
C GLY A 163 19.47 0.34 0.37
N LEU A 164 19.43 0.08 1.69
CA LEU A 164 20.62 -0.01 2.54
C LEU A 164 21.53 -1.18 2.13
N MET A 165 20.93 -2.34 1.85
CA MET A 165 21.67 -3.53 1.40
C MET A 165 22.37 -3.27 0.06
N MET A 166 21.72 -2.58 -0.88
CA MET A 166 22.33 -2.21 -2.16
C MET A 166 23.50 -1.25 -2.01
N LEU A 167 23.45 -0.31 -1.05
CA LEU A 167 24.57 0.57 -0.74
C LEU A 167 25.75 -0.20 -0.17
N GLY A 168 25.50 -1.08 0.80
CA GLY A 168 26.50 -1.96 1.37
C GLY A 168 27.13 -2.85 0.31
N PHE A 169 26.31 -3.46 -0.56
CA PHE A 169 26.76 -4.28 -1.66
C PHE A 169 27.68 -3.52 -2.60
N ARG A 170 27.31 -2.30 -3.02
CA ARG A 170 28.13 -1.48 -3.91
C ARG A 170 29.47 -1.11 -3.26
N GLY A 171 29.47 -0.72 -1.99
CA GLY A 171 30.69 -0.40 -1.25
C GLY A 171 31.60 -1.60 -1.06
N ALA A 172 31.05 -2.77 -0.73
CA ALA A 172 31.83 -3.99 -0.58
C ALA A 172 32.35 -4.53 -1.93
N ALA A 173 31.53 -4.44 -2.99
CA ALA A 173 31.94 -4.87 -4.34
C ALA A 173 33.11 -4.04 -4.89
N SER A 174 33.21 -2.76 -4.53
CA SER A 174 34.39 -1.95 -4.89
C SER A 174 35.67 -2.36 -4.15
N LEU A 175 35.57 -3.05 -3.02
CA LEU A 175 36.72 -3.50 -2.23
C LEU A 175 37.14 -4.94 -2.54
N ILE A 176 36.17 -5.85 -2.64
CA ILE A 176 36.41 -7.31 -2.73
C ILE A 176 36.34 -7.80 -4.19
N GLY A 177 35.71 -7.04 -5.08
CA GLY A 177 35.44 -7.43 -6.45
C GLY A 177 34.01 -7.93 -6.65
N ARG A 178 33.48 -7.68 -7.86
CA ARG A 178 32.07 -7.91 -8.18
C ARG A 178 31.70 -9.40 -8.16
N GLU A 179 32.57 -10.26 -8.67
CA GLU A 179 32.34 -11.72 -8.76
C GLU A 179 32.27 -12.40 -7.38
N ALA A 180 33.14 -11.99 -6.44
CA ALA A 180 33.11 -12.51 -5.08
C ALA A 180 31.82 -12.09 -4.36
N MET A 181 31.37 -10.85 -4.55
CA MET A 181 30.14 -10.35 -3.94
C MET A 181 28.88 -10.98 -4.53
N THR A 182 28.83 -11.26 -5.83
CA THR A 182 27.71 -11.98 -6.44
C THR A 182 27.64 -13.42 -5.94
N ALA A 183 28.77 -14.12 -5.83
CA ALA A 183 28.83 -15.46 -5.23
C ALA A 183 28.34 -15.46 -3.78
N LEU A 184 28.81 -14.51 -2.96
CA LEU A 184 28.36 -14.34 -1.57
C LEU A 184 26.85 -14.10 -1.49
N SER A 185 26.32 -13.25 -2.36
CA SER A 185 24.88 -12.95 -2.41
C SER A 185 24.06 -14.18 -2.74
N TRP A 186 24.51 -15.01 -3.68
CA TRP A 186 23.88 -16.29 -3.98
C TRP A 186 23.93 -17.26 -2.81
N SER A 187 25.06 -17.37 -2.10
CA SER A 187 25.18 -18.21 -0.91
C SER A 187 24.26 -17.77 0.22
N VAL A 188 24.12 -16.46 0.45
CA VAL A 188 23.18 -15.93 1.43
C VAL A 188 21.74 -16.20 1.02
N ALA A 189 21.41 -16.02 -0.27
CA ALA A 189 20.08 -16.29 -0.79
C ALA A 189 19.69 -17.77 -0.63
N THR A 190 20.57 -18.71 -0.97
CA THR A 190 20.31 -20.15 -0.79
C THR A 190 20.21 -20.53 0.67
N LEU A 191 21.02 -19.94 1.55
CA LEU A 191 20.94 -20.14 3.00
C LEU A 191 19.61 -19.64 3.57
N LEU A 192 19.13 -18.47 3.13
CA LEU A 192 17.83 -17.92 3.54
C LEU A 192 16.67 -18.82 3.08
N ILE A 193 16.72 -19.34 1.85
CA ILE A 193 15.73 -20.30 1.35
C ILE A 193 15.74 -21.58 2.18
N GLY A 194 16.94 -22.14 2.44
CA GLY A 194 17.09 -23.33 3.29
C GLY A 194 16.56 -23.11 4.71
N PHE A 195 16.86 -21.95 5.31
CA PHE A 195 16.33 -21.55 6.61
C PHE A 195 14.80 -21.43 6.60
N LEU A 196 14.22 -20.84 5.56
CA LEU A 196 12.77 -20.71 5.45
C LEU A 196 12.08 -22.08 5.35
N ILE A 197 12.64 -23.02 4.58
CA ILE A 197 12.16 -24.40 4.49
C ILE A 197 12.30 -25.10 5.86
N SER A 198 13.41 -24.89 6.55
CA SER A 198 13.66 -25.46 7.88
C SER A 198 12.68 -24.92 8.93
N ALA A 199 12.49 -23.59 8.99
CA ALA A 199 11.54 -22.92 9.89
C ALA A 199 10.09 -23.35 9.61
N HIS A 200 9.74 -23.60 8.35
CA HIS A 200 8.45 -24.16 7.97
C HIS A 200 8.27 -25.58 8.51
N LYS A 201 9.28 -26.46 8.33
CA LYS A 201 9.25 -27.83 8.87
C LYS A 201 9.22 -27.88 10.40
N ALA A 202 9.84 -26.91 11.07
CA ALA A 202 9.88 -26.83 12.52
C ALA A 202 8.58 -26.27 13.15
N HIS A 203 7.56 -25.97 12.35
CA HIS A 203 6.32 -25.30 12.79
C HIS A 203 6.53 -23.95 13.50
N TRP A 204 7.66 -23.28 13.25
CA TRP A 204 7.94 -21.96 13.81
C TRP A 204 7.08 -20.86 13.18
N LEU A 205 6.61 -21.09 11.95
CA LEU A 205 5.72 -20.19 11.24
C LEU A 205 4.25 -20.57 11.51
N PRO A 206 3.42 -19.66 12.05
CA PRO A 206 2.02 -19.96 12.29
C PRO A 206 1.31 -20.28 10.97
N HIS A 207 0.53 -21.36 10.96
CA HIS A 207 -0.20 -21.84 9.78
C HIS A 207 -1.07 -20.77 9.10
N ARG A 208 -1.50 -19.75 9.85
CA ARG A 208 -2.32 -18.62 9.38
C ARG A 208 -1.63 -17.73 8.34
N LEU A 209 -0.31 -17.85 8.17
CA LEU A 209 0.45 -17.09 7.16
C LEU A 209 0.38 -17.73 5.76
N PHE A 210 0.02 -19.00 5.67
CA PHE A 210 -0.10 -19.68 4.38
C PHE A 210 -1.54 -19.52 3.86
N PRO A 211 -1.74 -19.02 2.63
CA PRO A 211 -3.06 -19.02 2.02
C PRO A 211 -3.56 -20.48 1.95
N ASN A 212 -4.86 -20.69 2.20
CA ASN A 212 -5.53 -21.97 1.97
C ASN A 212 -5.56 -22.24 0.46
N TRP A 213 -4.42 -22.65 -0.10
CA TRP A 213 -4.37 -23.18 -1.44
C TRP A 213 -5.12 -24.50 -1.41
N SER A 214 -6.22 -24.54 -2.17
CA SER A 214 -6.83 -25.79 -2.55
C SER A 214 -5.74 -26.58 -3.24
N ASN A 215 -5.24 -27.63 -2.61
CA ASN A 215 -4.52 -28.66 -3.34
C ASN A 215 -5.43 -29.03 -4.52
N GLY A 216 -4.88 -29.23 -5.72
CA GLY A 216 -5.66 -29.52 -6.93
C GLY A 216 -6.47 -30.83 -6.86
N HIS A 217 -6.56 -31.45 -5.70
CA HIS A 217 -7.50 -32.50 -5.34
C HIS A 217 -8.44 -31.84 -4.34
N GLY A 218 -9.73 -31.67 -4.67
CA GLY A 218 -10.74 -30.98 -3.85
C GLY A 218 -11.00 -31.56 -2.44
N GLN A 219 -10.08 -32.35 -1.90
CA GLN A 219 -10.00 -32.67 -0.50
C GLN A 219 -9.42 -31.47 0.26
N LYS A 220 -10.29 -30.79 1.02
CA LYS A 220 -9.85 -30.11 2.22
C LYS A 220 -9.09 -31.15 3.05
N LEU A 221 -7.79 -30.94 3.24
CA LEU A 221 -7.04 -31.61 4.31
C LEU A 221 -7.73 -31.20 5.62
N VAL A 222 -8.72 -31.99 6.03
CA VAL A 222 -9.19 -32.03 7.41
C VAL A 222 -7.94 -32.39 8.19
N ALA A 223 -7.42 -31.42 8.94
CA ALA A 223 -6.22 -31.60 9.73
C ALA A 223 -6.42 -32.87 10.57
N ALA A 224 -5.57 -33.86 10.33
CA ALA A 224 -5.57 -35.16 10.99
C ALA A 224 -5.08 -35.02 12.45
N GLY A 225 -5.72 -34.15 13.22
CA GLY A 225 -5.38 -33.83 14.60
C GLY A 225 -6.58 -33.79 15.56
N ASP A 226 -7.82 -33.86 15.06
CA ASP A 226 -9.04 -33.72 15.88
C ASP A 226 -9.86 -35.01 16.06
N SER A 227 -9.33 -36.19 15.72
CA SER A 227 -10.03 -37.46 15.96
C SER A 227 -9.14 -38.50 16.63
N LEU A 228 -8.73 -38.24 17.88
CA LEU A 228 -8.25 -39.29 18.77
C LEU A 228 -9.33 -39.83 19.73
N ASP A 229 -10.56 -39.28 19.69
CA ASP A 229 -11.67 -39.71 20.56
C ASP A 229 -12.74 -40.57 19.84
N GLY A 230 -12.46 -41.01 18.60
CA GLY A 230 -13.36 -41.88 17.84
C GLY A 230 -13.13 -43.35 18.20
N ALA A 231 -13.80 -43.84 19.24
CA ALA A 231 -13.95 -45.26 19.52
C ALA A 231 -14.31 -46.01 18.22
N ALA A 232 -13.35 -46.79 17.71
CA ALA A 232 -13.54 -47.66 16.57
C ALA A 232 -14.55 -48.75 16.98
N SER A 233 -15.82 -48.53 16.66
CA SER A 233 -16.81 -49.60 16.57
C SER A 233 -16.34 -50.54 15.45
N LEU A 234 -15.70 -51.63 15.84
CA LEU A 234 -15.37 -52.75 14.96
C LEU A 234 -16.65 -53.19 14.23
N PRO A 235 -16.61 -53.40 12.90
CA PRO A 235 -17.72 -53.98 12.17
C PRO A 235 -17.92 -55.42 12.67
N THR A 236 -19.02 -55.64 13.40
CA THR A 236 -19.54 -56.98 13.69
C THR A 236 -19.96 -57.62 12.37
N LEU A 237 -19.10 -58.45 11.81
CA LEU A 237 -19.44 -59.38 10.74
C LEU A 237 -20.53 -60.33 11.25
N SER A 238 -21.77 -60.13 10.78
CA SER A 238 -22.88 -61.04 11.03
C SER A 238 -22.64 -62.35 10.30
N LEU A 239 -22.41 -63.41 11.06
CA LEU A 239 -22.18 -64.80 10.63
C LEU A 239 -23.44 -65.51 10.07
N SER A 240 -24.43 -64.78 9.53
CA SER A 240 -25.74 -65.33 9.17
C SER A 240 -25.96 -65.61 7.68
N GLU A 241 -24.91 -65.67 6.85
CA GLU A 241 -25.02 -65.98 5.41
C GLU A 241 -24.30 -67.27 4.99
N ALA A 242 -24.23 -68.26 5.88
CA ALA A 242 -23.60 -69.57 5.60
C ALA A 242 -24.58 -70.76 5.58
N GLU A 243 -25.89 -70.52 5.53
CA GLU A 243 -26.93 -71.54 5.29
C GLU A 243 -27.71 -71.14 4.04
N ASP A 244 -27.37 -71.77 2.90
CA ASP A 244 -28.25 -72.08 1.76
C ASP A 244 -27.39 -72.29 0.49
N ALA A 245 -26.69 -73.42 0.46
CA ALA A 245 -26.16 -73.99 -0.78
C ALA A 245 -25.96 -75.51 -0.62
N GLU A 246 -27.05 -76.27 -0.60
CA GLU A 246 -27.11 -77.67 -1.08
C GLU A 246 -28.54 -78.09 -1.45
#